data_AF-A0A7Z9H0Q0-F1
#
_entry.id   AF-A0A7Z9H0Q0-F1
#
_cell.length_a   1.000
_cell.length_b   1.000
_cell.length_c   1.000
_cell.angle_alpha   90.00
_cell.angle_beta   90.00
_cell.angle_gamma   90.00
#
_symmetry.space_group_name_H-M   'P 1'
#
loop_
_entity.id
_entity.type
_entity.pdbx_description
1 polymer ?
#
loop_
_entity_poly.entity_id
_entity_poly.type
_entity_poly.pdbx_seq_one_letter_code
_entity_poly.pdbx_strand_id
1 'polypeptide(L)'
;MAVKSGPILPPLPPTLWQEAQATVLKRSFPRSGQYDAAAHADALVKLIEVARFRDVKPAGDLAKALQHLIQHPHPRLQASALTLAGTWNVKKTAATVLDAARNDELPVSVRAAALEAMVEMKLPASRELLVAYSANLNPAALRSAAIESLAAVDTQAAARQAAQLFAESDLKSLDPATTLAAFLNRSGGAQALAAALEARNLKPASARQLLAALFTTGHSDK
;
A
#
# COMPACT_ATOMS: atom_id res chain seq x y z
N MET A 1 -37.30 31.79 23.39
CA MET A 1 -37.10 30.32 23.49
C MET A 1 -35.63 30.02 23.27
N ALA A 2 -34.91 29.65 24.32
CA ALA A 2 -33.48 29.29 24.23
C ALA A 2 -33.34 27.78 24.17
N VAL A 3 -32.68 27.28 23.13
CA VAL A 3 -32.38 25.85 22.92
C VAL A 3 -31.26 25.46 23.88
N LYS A 4 -31.53 24.51 24.80
CA LYS A 4 -30.52 23.91 25.68
C LYS A 4 -29.59 23.01 24.85
N SER A 5 -28.35 23.43 24.67
CA SER A 5 -27.27 22.56 24.18
C SER A 5 -26.99 21.45 25.20
N GLY A 6 -27.13 20.20 24.79
CA GLY A 6 -26.74 19.03 25.58
C GLY A 6 -25.22 18.96 25.80
N PRO A 7 -24.75 18.19 26.79
CA PRO A 7 -23.34 18.13 27.14
C PRO A 7 -22.52 17.55 25.98
N ILE A 8 -21.49 18.27 25.57
CA ILE A 8 -20.46 17.80 24.66
C ILE A 8 -19.67 16.73 25.42
N LEU A 9 -19.81 15.47 25.01
CA LEU A 9 -19.01 14.36 25.53
C LEU A 9 -17.51 14.65 25.32
N PRO A 10 -16.66 14.51 26.34
CA PRO A 10 -15.23 14.71 26.18
C PRO A 10 -14.64 13.66 25.24
N PRO A 11 -13.58 13.99 24.47
CA PRO A 11 -12.88 13.01 23.65
C PRO A 11 -12.34 11.88 24.53
N LEU A 12 -12.59 10.63 24.14
CA LEU A 12 -12.12 9.45 24.86
C LEU A 12 -10.59 9.45 25.01
N PRO A 13 -10.04 9.08 26.18
CA PRO A 13 -8.60 9.12 26.43
C PRO A 13 -7.81 8.21 25.48
N PRO A 14 -6.56 8.59 25.11
CA PRO A 14 -5.71 7.86 24.15
C PRO A 14 -5.53 6.37 24.46
N THR A 15 -5.53 5.99 25.73
CA THR A 15 -5.33 4.62 26.21
C THR A 15 -6.46 3.67 25.80
N LEU A 16 -7.71 4.13 25.83
CA LEU A 16 -8.86 3.31 25.40
C LEU A 16 -8.82 3.00 23.90
N TRP A 17 -8.26 3.90 23.09
CA TRP A 17 -8.07 3.66 21.67
C TRP A 17 -6.98 2.61 21.41
N GLN A 18 -5.89 2.62 22.18
CA GLN A 18 -4.79 1.65 22.03
C GLN A 18 -5.23 0.23 22.43
N GLU A 19 -6.02 0.09 23.50
CA GLU A 19 -6.56 -1.19 23.95
C GLU A 19 -7.55 -1.79 22.95
N ALA A 20 -8.42 -0.96 22.37
CA ALA A 20 -9.37 -1.39 21.34
C ALA A 20 -8.66 -1.94 20.08
N GLN A 21 -7.54 -1.33 19.67
CA GLN A 21 -6.78 -1.77 18.50
C GLN A 21 -5.97 -3.06 18.77
N ALA A 22 -5.36 -3.19 19.95
CA ALA A 22 -4.69 -4.43 20.36
C ALA A 22 -5.68 -5.61 20.42
N THR A 23 -6.95 -5.32 20.72
CA THR A 23 -8.02 -6.31 20.71
C THR A 23 -8.31 -6.81 19.30
N VAL A 24 -8.31 -5.95 18.26
CA VAL A 24 -8.55 -6.37 16.86
C VAL A 24 -7.57 -7.45 16.41
N LEU A 25 -6.30 -7.35 16.77
CA LEU A 25 -5.28 -8.36 16.40
C LEU A 25 -5.45 -9.71 17.11
N LYS A 26 -6.15 -9.73 18.26
CA LYS A 26 -6.29 -10.90 19.14
C LYS A 26 -7.71 -11.45 19.21
N ARG A 27 -8.70 -10.73 18.70
CA ARG A 27 -10.12 -11.10 18.79
C ARG A 27 -10.37 -12.26 17.85
N SER A 28 -11.08 -13.28 18.33
CA SER A 28 -11.73 -14.21 17.42
C SER A 28 -12.79 -13.43 16.64
N PHE A 29 -12.81 -13.56 15.32
CA PHE A 29 -13.86 -13.02 14.46
C PHE A 29 -14.85 -14.14 14.12
N PRO A 30 -15.72 -14.59 15.06
CA PRO A 30 -16.63 -15.66 14.77
C PRO A 30 -17.77 -15.18 13.87
N ARG A 31 -18.05 -15.91 12.80
CA ARG A 31 -19.34 -15.88 12.09
C ARG A 31 -19.91 -17.29 12.15
N SER A 32 -21.09 -17.44 12.75
CA SER A 32 -21.73 -18.75 12.98
C SER A 32 -20.82 -19.77 13.71
N GLY A 33 -19.98 -19.31 14.64
CA GLY A 33 -19.09 -20.16 15.44
C GLY A 33 -17.74 -20.52 14.79
N GLN A 34 -17.48 -20.08 13.57
CA GLN A 34 -16.20 -20.30 12.87
C GLN A 34 -15.47 -18.98 12.64
N TYR A 35 -14.13 -19.03 12.59
CA TYR A 35 -13.32 -17.86 12.31
C TYR A 35 -13.54 -17.33 10.89
N ASP A 36 -13.97 -16.07 10.79
CA ASP A 36 -14.24 -15.34 9.55
C ASP A 36 -13.03 -14.45 9.21
N ALA A 37 -12.16 -14.98 8.36
CA ALA A 37 -10.95 -14.29 7.90
C ALA A 37 -11.27 -13.05 7.05
N ALA A 38 -12.42 -13.01 6.37
CA ALA A 38 -12.83 -11.87 5.56
C ALA A 38 -13.27 -10.70 6.46
N ALA A 39 -14.08 -10.99 7.49
CA ALA A 39 -14.45 -10.00 8.50
C ALA A 39 -13.24 -9.48 9.29
N HIS A 40 -12.26 -10.35 9.58
CA HIS A 40 -10.99 -9.89 10.19
C HIS A 40 -10.23 -8.97 9.22
N ALA A 41 -10.13 -9.32 7.94
CA ALA A 41 -9.49 -8.44 6.96
C ALA A 41 -10.17 -7.07 6.88
N ASP A 42 -11.51 -7.00 6.89
CA ASP A 42 -12.25 -5.72 6.98
C ASP A 42 -11.87 -4.91 8.22
N ALA A 43 -11.71 -5.56 9.37
CA ALA A 43 -11.30 -4.91 10.60
C ALA A 43 -9.85 -4.38 10.51
N LEU A 44 -8.94 -5.14 9.90
CA LEU A 44 -7.56 -4.68 9.69
C LEU A 44 -7.49 -3.50 8.72
N VAL A 45 -8.31 -3.46 7.67
CA VAL A 45 -8.39 -2.31 6.75
C VAL A 45 -8.77 -1.04 7.49
N LYS A 46 -9.82 -1.08 8.32
CA LYS A 46 -10.20 0.06 9.17
C LYS A 46 -9.08 0.46 10.13
N LEU A 47 -8.32 -0.51 10.62
CA LEU A 47 -7.19 -0.25 11.50
C LEU A 47 -6.03 0.44 10.78
N ILE A 48 -5.75 0.07 9.52
CA ILE A 48 -4.76 0.75 8.66
C ILE A 48 -5.14 2.22 8.49
N GLU A 49 -6.40 2.50 8.16
CA GLU A 49 -6.90 3.87 8.02
C GLU A 49 -6.64 4.68 9.30
N VAL A 50 -7.06 4.16 10.45
CA VAL A 50 -6.86 4.82 11.74
C VAL A 50 -5.37 5.01 12.06
N ALA A 51 -4.53 4.01 11.79
CA ALA A 51 -3.09 4.09 12.02
C ALA A 51 -2.44 5.19 11.18
N ARG A 52 -2.80 5.31 9.90
CA ARG A 52 -2.27 6.34 8.99
C ARG A 52 -2.74 7.75 9.33
N PHE A 53 -4.00 7.91 9.76
CA PHE A 53 -4.55 9.24 10.07
C PHE A 53 -4.15 9.76 11.46
N ARG A 54 -3.97 8.88 12.44
CA ARG A 54 -3.78 9.29 13.85
C ARG A 54 -2.40 8.96 14.41
N ASP A 55 -1.53 8.35 13.61
CA ASP A 55 -0.19 7.88 14.02
C ASP A 55 -0.24 7.05 15.32
N VAL A 56 -1.28 6.21 15.46
CA VAL A 56 -1.49 5.38 16.66
C VAL A 56 -1.05 3.95 16.38
N LYS A 57 -0.24 3.43 17.29
CA LYS A 57 0.23 2.05 17.32
C LYS A 57 -0.25 1.37 18.60
N PRO A 58 -0.80 0.14 18.52
CA PRO A 58 -1.21 -0.60 19.72
C PRO A 58 0.01 -0.95 20.59
N ALA A 59 -0.19 -0.98 21.90
CA ALA A 59 0.84 -1.41 22.84
C ALA A 59 1.02 -2.94 22.83
N GLY A 60 2.21 -3.39 23.28
CA GLY A 60 2.55 -4.81 23.42
C GLY A 60 3.32 -5.42 22.25
N ASP A 61 3.51 -6.74 22.29
CA ASP A 61 4.22 -7.46 21.23
C ASP A 61 3.30 -7.75 20.04
N LEU A 62 3.34 -6.85 19.05
CA LEU A 62 2.58 -6.97 17.80
C LEU A 62 3.19 -7.97 16.83
N ALA A 63 4.48 -8.31 16.98
CA ALA A 63 5.21 -9.08 15.99
C ALA A 63 4.62 -10.47 15.82
N LYS A 64 4.39 -11.17 16.94
CA LYS A 64 3.83 -12.53 16.92
C LYS A 64 2.43 -12.57 16.28
N ALA A 65 1.59 -11.60 16.61
CA ALA A 65 0.24 -11.50 16.05
C ALA A 65 0.28 -11.23 14.54
N LEU A 66 1.08 -10.25 14.11
CA LEU A 66 1.22 -9.92 12.69
C LEU A 66 1.84 -11.07 11.89
N GLN A 67 2.88 -11.72 12.40
CA GLN A 67 3.48 -12.91 11.76
C GLN A 67 2.44 -14.01 11.52
N HIS A 68 1.59 -14.28 12.52
CA HIS A 68 0.52 -15.26 12.38
C HIS A 68 -0.50 -14.86 11.29
N LEU A 69 -0.88 -13.58 11.23
CA LEU A 69 -1.84 -13.10 10.22
C LEU A 69 -1.24 -13.04 8.81
N ILE A 70 0.05 -12.72 8.68
CA ILE A 70 0.77 -12.74 7.39
C ILE A 70 0.85 -14.17 6.83
N GLN A 71 0.94 -15.19 7.69
CA GLN A 71 0.99 -16.59 7.28
C GLN A 71 -0.40 -17.23 7.04
N HIS A 72 -1.49 -16.52 7.33
CA HIS A 72 -2.84 -17.07 7.21
C HIS A 72 -3.25 -17.24 5.73
N PRO A 73 -3.91 -18.32 5.28
CA PRO A 73 -4.15 -18.58 3.86
C PRO A 73 -5.07 -17.57 3.14
N HIS A 74 -5.80 -16.73 3.87
CA HIS A 74 -6.72 -15.74 3.29
C HIS A 74 -5.98 -14.50 2.74
N PRO A 75 -5.92 -14.27 1.41
CA PRO A 75 -5.04 -13.27 0.82
C PRO A 75 -5.26 -11.84 1.31
N ARG A 76 -6.53 -11.42 1.45
CA ARG A 76 -6.85 -10.07 1.92
C ARG A 76 -6.40 -9.86 3.36
N LEU A 77 -6.42 -10.91 4.18
CA LEU A 77 -5.95 -10.83 5.55
C LEU A 77 -4.42 -10.71 5.60
N GLN A 78 -3.71 -11.50 4.79
CA GLN A 78 -2.25 -11.39 4.66
C GLN A 78 -1.83 -9.99 4.23
N ALA A 79 -2.44 -9.47 3.16
CA ALA A 79 -2.13 -8.15 2.62
C ALA A 79 -2.35 -7.05 3.67
N SER A 80 -3.49 -7.05 4.37
CA SER A 80 -3.74 -6.07 5.43
C SER A 80 -2.77 -6.20 6.61
N ALA A 81 -2.35 -7.41 6.97
CA ALA A 81 -1.37 -7.62 8.02
C ALA A 81 0.04 -7.12 7.61
N LEU A 82 0.43 -7.32 6.35
CA LEU A 82 1.68 -6.79 5.79
C LEU A 82 1.68 -5.25 5.82
N THR A 83 0.59 -4.62 5.36
CA THR A 83 0.46 -3.15 5.41
C THR A 83 0.55 -2.64 6.85
N LEU A 84 -0.12 -3.27 7.82
CA LEU A 84 0.00 -2.88 9.23
C LEU A 84 1.42 -3.05 9.79
N ALA A 85 2.13 -4.12 9.40
CA ALA A 85 3.51 -4.32 9.79
C ALA A 85 4.43 -3.21 9.28
N GLY A 86 4.18 -2.76 8.04
CA GLY A 86 4.77 -1.57 7.44
C GLY A 86 4.49 -0.31 8.24
N THR A 87 3.19 -0.02 8.41
CA THR A 87 2.70 1.26 8.93
C THR A 87 3.11 1.47 10.38
N TRP A 88 3.11 0.40 11.19
CA TRP A 88 3.60 0.45 12.57
C TRP A 88 5.09 0.18 12.71
N ASN A 89 5.81 0.00 11.60
CA ASN A 89 7.24 -0.25 11.53
C ASN A 89 7.70 -1.38 12.48
N VAL A 90 7.03 -2.53 12.43
CA VAL A 90 7.27 -3.66 13.34
C VAL A 90 8.49 -4.45 12.87
N LYS A 91 9.71 -3.98 13.18
CA LYS A 91 10.97 -4.55 12.68
C LYS A 91 11.12 -6.07 12.80
N LYS A 92 10.56 -6.68 13.85
CA LYS A 92 10.60 -8.13 14.07
C LYS A 92 9.88 -8.94 12.97
N THR A 93 9.04 -8.33 12.13
CA THR A 93 8.38 -9.00 10.99
C THR A 93 9.15 -8.82 9.67
N ALA A 94 10.31 -8.14 9.66
CA ALA A 94 11.02 -7.79 8.42
C ALA A 94 11.36 -9.00 7.54
N ALA A 95 11.79 -10.12 8.13
CA ALA A 95 12.04 -11.36 7.39
C ALA A 95 10.77 -11.88 6.69
N THR A 96 9.66 -11.97 7.42
CA THR A 96 8.36 -12.41 6.89
C THR A 96 7.84 -11.50 5.77
N VAL A 97 8.06 -10.18 5.89
CA VAL A 97 7.71 -9.21 4.84
C VAL A 97 8.57 -9.44 3.58
N LEU A 98 9.88 -9.63 3.73
CA LEU A 98 10.78 -9.93 2.61
C LEU A 98 10.41 -11.25 1.92
N ASP A 99 10.11 -12.29 2.69
CA ASP A 99 9.69 -13.59 2.17
C ASP A 99 8.38 -13.47 1.37
N ALA A 100 7.40 -12.72 1.90
CA ALA A 100 6.12 -12.49 1.20
C ALA A 100 6.31 -11.71 -0.11
N ALA A 101 7.22 -10.73 -0.16
CA ALA A 101 7.51 -10.01 -1.40
C ALA A 101 8.13 -10.93 -2.48
N ARG A 102 8.96 -11.88 -2.05
CA ARG A 102 9.73 -12.79 -2.91
C ARG A 102 8.98 -14.04 -3.35
N ASN A 103 7.91 -14.39 -2.66
CA ASN A 103 7.17 -15.61 -2.95
C ASN A 103 6.26 -15.44 -4.18
N ASP A 104 6.65 -16.06 -5.30
CA ASP A 104 5.90 -16.03 -6.55
C ASP A 104 4.58 -16.83 -6.52
N GLU A 105 4.37 -17.68 -5.52
CA GLU A 105 3.11 -18.41 -5.30
C GLU A 105 2.04 -17.52 -4.64
N LEU A 106 2.43 -16.40 -4.03
CA LEU A 106 1.49 -15.49 -3.39
C LEU A 106 0.76 -14.62 -4.41
N PRO A 107 -0.52 -14.30 -4.18
CA PRO A 107 -1.26 -13.37 -5.02
C PRO A 107 -0.56 -12.01 -5.13
N VAL A 108 -0.67 -11.37 -6.30
CA VAL A 108 -0.05 -10.05 -6.57
C VAL A 108 -0.41 -9.01 -5.50
N SER A 109 -1.64 -9.02 -4.99
CA SER A 109 -2.07 -8.09 -3.94
C SER A 109 -1.33 -8.26 -2.62
N VAL A 110 -0.98 -9.50 -2.24
CA VAL A 110 -0.18 -9.80 -1.05
C VAL A 110 1.25 -9.33 -1.25
N ARG A 111 1.83 -9.64 -2.42
CA ARG A 111 3.19 -9.21 -2.77
C ARG A 111 3.31 -7.69 -2.84
N ALA A 112 2.31 -7.00 -3.40
CA ALA A 112 2.23 -5.55 -3.44
C ALA A 112 2.24 -4.94 -2.02
N ALA A 113 1.41 -5.46 -1.11
CA ALA A 113 1.41 -5.01 0.29
C ALA A 113 2.75 -5.26 0.99
N ALA A 114 3.43 -6.37 0.68
CA ALA A 114 4.79 -6.62 1.18
C ALA A 114 5.80 -5.59 0.63
N LEU A 115 5.78 -5.31 -0.67
CA LEU A 115 6.64 -4.30 -1.32
C LEU A 115 6.49 -2.91 -0.66
N GLU A 116 5.26 -2.47 -0.44
CA GLU A 116 4.96 -1.21 0.25
C GLU A 116 5.48 -1.24 1.70
N ALA A 117 5.21 -2.33 2.44
CA ALA A 117 5.66 -2.47 3.82
C ALA A 117 7.19 -2.42 3.96
N MET A 118 7.95 -2.99 3.00
CA MET A 118 9.42 -2.89 2.99
C MET A 118 9.90 -1.43 2.88
N VAL A 119 9.20 -0.59 2.11
CA VAL A 119 9.50 0.83 1.96
C VAL A 119 9.17 1.59 3.25
N GLU A 120 7.98 1.40 3.81
CA GLU A 120 7.57 2.03 5.08
C GLU A 120 8.54 1.66 6.22
N MET A 121 8.99 0.40 6.24
CA MET A 121 9.99 -0.11 7.19
C MET A 121 11.42 0.28 6.84
N LYS A 122 11.69 0.99 5.74
CA LYS A 122 13.05 1.38 5.31
C LYS A 122 14.02 0.19 5.31
N LEU A 123 13.60 -0.96 4.80
CA LEU A 123 14.46 -2.14 4.75
C LEU A 123 15.60 -1.92 3.73
N PRO A 124 16.85 -2.34 4.02
CA PRO A 124 17.97 -2.10 3.12
C PRO A 124 17.80 -2.70 1.71
N ALA A 125 17.11 -3.85 1.61
CA ALA A 125 16.88 -4.56 0.36
C ALA A 125 15.77 -3.95 -0.52
N SER A 126 15.03 -2.94 -0.02
CA SER A 126 13.83 -2.43 -0.71
C SER A 126 14.16 -1.93 -2.12
N ARG A 127 15.19 -1.09 -2.28
CA ARG A 127 15.50 -0.49 -3.60
C ARG A 127 15.80 -1.56 -4.65
N GLU A 128 16.68 -2.50 -4.34
CA GLU A 128 17.12 -3.53 -5.28
C GLU A 128 15.96 -4.45 -5.70
N LEU A 129 15.15 -4.91 -4.74
CA LEU A 129 13.98 -5.73 -5.02
C LEU A 129 12.94 -4.99 -5.86
N LEU A 130 12.67 -3.72 -5.54
CA LEU A 130 11.70 -2.92 -6.28
C LEU A 130 12.14 -2.68 -7.73
N VAL A 131 13.43 -2.44 -7.97
CA VAL A 131 13.97 -2.37 -9.34
C VAL A 131 13.77 -3.71 -10.06
N ALA A 132 14.09 -4.83 -9.42
CA ALA A 132 13.91 -6.15 -10.02
C ALA A 132 12.43 -6.46 -10.36
N TYR A 133 11.50 -6.16 -9.45
CA TYR A 133 10.07 -6.44 -9.66
C TYR A 133 9.36 -5.45 -10.59
N SER A 134 9.91 -4.24 -10.76
CA SER A 134 9.42 -3.28 -11.77
C SER A 134 9.79 -3.66 -13.21
N ALA A 135 10.76 -4.55 -13.38
CA ALA A 135 11.26 -4.98 -14.69
C ALA A 135 10.23 -5.82 -15.48
N ASN A 136 10.43 -5.87 -16.80
CA ASN A 136 9.47 -6.36 -17.80
C ASN A 136 9.06 -7.84 -17.70
N LEU A 137 9.83 -8.69 -17.01
CA LEU A 137 9.52 -10.12 -16.87
C LEU A 137 8.38 -10.42 -15.87
N ASN A 138 7.96 -9.43 -15.10
CA ASN A 138 6.92 -9.59 -14.09
C ASN A 138 5.52 -9.24 -14.62
N PRO A 139 4.44 -9.80 -14.04
CA PRO A 139 3.08 -9.40 -14.37
C PRO A 139 2.87 -7.88 -14.24
N ALA A 140 2.11 -7.28 -15.17
CA ALA A 140 1.93 -5.82 -15.24
C ALA A 140 1.46 -5.19 -13.90
N ALA A 141 0.52 -5.86 -13.21
CA ALA A 141 0.04 -5.41 -11.91
C ALA A 141 1.14 -5.42 -10.81
N LEU A 142 2.03 -6.42 -10.83
CA LEU A 142 3.16 -6.47 -9.90
C LEU A 142 4.20 -5.38 -10.24
N ARG A 143 4.47 -5.17 -11.53
CA ARG A 143 5.33 -4.08 -12.00
C ARG A 143 4.80 -2.73 -11.53
N SER A 144 3.50 -2.48 -11.68
CA SER A 144 2.81 -1.27 -11.19
C SER A 144 3.05 -1.04 -9.70
N ALA A 145 2.76 -2.05 -8.87
CA ALA A 145 2.95 -1.96 -7.42
C ALA A 145 4.42 -1.72 -7.03
N ALA A 146 5.35 -2.38 -7.73
CA ALA A 146 6.78 -2.17 -7.53
C ALA A 146 7.22 -0.76 -7.92
N ILE A 147 6.69 -0.20 -9.01
CA ILE A 147 6.97 1.18 -9.45
C ILE A 147 6.42 2.21 -8.47
N GLU A 148 5.19 2.02 -7.98
CA GLU A 148 4.56 2.90 -6.98
C GLU A 148 5.39 2.98 -5.70
N SER A 149 5.87 1.83 -5.24
CA SER A 149 6.78 1.71 -4.08
C SER A 149 8.18 2.26 -4.40
N LEU A 150 8.72 1.99 -5.58
CA LEU A 150 10.03 2.49 -6.02
C LEU A 150 10.05 4.01 -6.12
N ALA A 151 8.94 4.64 -6.51
CA ALA A 151 8.86 6.09 -6.57
C ALA A 151 9.13 6.77 -5.21
N ALA A 152 8.92 6.06 -4.09
CA ALA A 152 9.28 6.55 -2.75
C ALA A 152 10.79 6.51 -2.46
N VAL A 153 11.52 5.64 -3.15
CA VAL A 153 12.90 5.26 -2.85
C VAL A 153 13.87 5.82 -3.91
N ASP A 154 13.46 5.78 -5.18
CA ASP A 154 14.22 6.22 -6.34
C ASP A 154 13.24 6.65 -7.46
N THR A 155 12.83 7.92 -7.40
CA THR A 155 11.87 8.51 -8.34
C THR A 155 12.33 8.40 -9.79
N GLN A 156 13.63 8.52 -10.07
CA GLN A 156 14.15 8.50 -11.43
C GLN A 156 14.11 7.09 -12.02
N ALA A 157 14.51 6.08 -11.25
CA ALA A 157 14.40 4.68 -11.67
C ALA A 157 12.93 4.29 -11.86
N ALA A 158 12.06 4.69 -10.93
CA ALA A 158 10.61 4.44 -11.04
C ALA A 158 10.03 5.07 -12.32
N ALA A 159 10.38 6.31 -12.63
CA ALA A 159 9.85 7.01 -13.82
C ALA A 159 10.22 6.29 -15.12
N ARG A 160 11.46 5.80 -15.24
CA ARG A 160 11.91 5.03 -16.41
C ARG A 160 11.11 3.72 -16.56
N GLN A 161 10.86 3.03 -15.45
CA GLN A 161 10.10 1.77 -15.42
C GLN A 161 8.60 2.01 -15.68
N ALA A 162 8.03 3.10 -15.18
CA ALA A 162 6.66 3.52 -15.47
C ALA A 162 6.46 3.81 -16.96
N ALA A 163 7.37 4.59 -17.57
CA ALA A 163 7.30 4.88 -19.00
C ALA A 163 7.40 3.61 -19.85
N GLN A 164 8.22 2.64 -19.44
CA GLN A 164 8.28 1.33 -20.09
C GLN A 164 6.98 0.53 -19.90
N LEU A 165 6.46 0.44 -18.67
CA LEU A 165 5.21 -0.26 -18.38
C LEU A 165 4.04 0.29 -19.22
N PHE A 166 3.94 1.62 -19.33
CA PHE A 166 2.87 2.27 -20.08
C PHE A 166 3.01 2.13 -21.60
N ALA A 167 4.23 1.94 -22.11
CA ALA A 167 4.46 1.68 -23.52
C ALA A 167 4.08 0.24 -23.93
N GLU A 168 4.22 -0.72 -23.01
CA GLU A 168 4.08 -2.15 -23.26
C GLU A 168 2.70 -2.71 -22.88
N SER A 169 2.01 -2.10 -21.91
CA SER A 169 0.80 -2.68 -21.29
C SER A 169 -0.49 -2.14 -21.90
N ASP A 170 -1.56 -2.94 -21.78
CA ASP A 170 -2.92 -2.44 -21.98
C ASP A 170 -3.36 -1.62 -20.76
N LEU A 171 -3.30 -0.30 -20.88
CA LEU A 171 -3.62 0.63 -19.80
C LEU A 171 -5.07 0.54 -19.33
N LYS A 172 -6.00 0.00 -20.13
CA LYS A 172 -7.40 -0.16 -19.69
C LYS A 172 -7.53 -1.18 -18.57
N SER A 173 -6.74 -2.25 -18.62
CA SER A 173 -6.76 -3.31 -17.60
C SER A 173 -5.88 -3.00 -16.41
N LEU A 174 -4.81 -2.24 -16.63
CA LEU A 174 -3.83 -1.90 -15.59
C LEU A 174 -4.32 -0.80 -14.62
N ASP A 175 -5.14 0.14 -15.10
CA ASP A 175 -5.48 1.40 -14.41
C ASP A 175 -4.24 2.21 -13.99
N PRO A 176 -3.73 3.13 -14.85
CA PRO A 176 -2.49 3.86 -14.56
C PRO A 176 -2.64 4.94 -13.47
N ALA A 177 -3.86 5.21 -12.97
CA ALA A 177 -4.10 6.33 -12.07
C ALA A 177 -3.29 6.25 -10.77
N THR A 178 -3.15 5.05 -10.18
CA THR A 178 -2.38 4.84 -8.94
C THR A 178 -0.89 5.05 -9.17
N THR A 179 -0.35 4.53 -10.28
CA THR A 179 1.04 4.76 -10.67
C THR A 179 1.30 6.23 -10.94
N LEU A 180 0.41 6.93 -11.65
CA LEU A 180 0.53 8.37 -11.88
C LEU A 180 0.54 9.14 -10.55
N ALA A 181 -0.43 8.87 -9.66
CA ALA A 181 -0.53 9.53 -8.36
C ALA A 181 0.75 9.34 -7.51
N ALA A 182 1.41 8.18 -7.61
CA ALA A 182 2.67 7.93 -6.93
C ALA A 182 3.79 8.92 -7.35
N PHE A 183 3.79 9.43 -8.59
CA PHE A 183 4.74 10.46 -9.01
C PHE A 183 4.26 11.87 -8.66
N LEU A 184 2.97 12.15 -8.83
CA LEU A 184 2.40 13.49 -8.61
C LEU A 184 2.46 13.92 -7.14
N ASN A 185 2.37 12.96 -6.22
CA ASN A 185 2.48 13.22 -4.78
C ASN A 185 3.93 13.45 -4.31
N ARG A 186 4.90 13.57 -5.21
CA ARG A 186 6.33 13.66 -4.89
C ARG A 186 6.99 14.86 -5.57
N SER A 187 7.83 15.56 -4.81
CA SER A 187 8.62 16.67 -5.34
C SER A 187 9.49 16.21 -6.51
N GLY A 188 9.32 16.85 -7.66
CA GLY A 188 10.02 16.51 -8.90
C GLY A 188 9.57 15.20 -9.57
N GLY A 189 8.58 14.49 -9.03
CA GLY A 189 8.07 13.24 -9.59
C GLY A 189 7.36 13.44 -10.93
N ALA A 190 6.55 14.48 -11.06
CA ALA A 190 5.91 14.86 -12.32
C ALA A 190 6.95 15.12 -13.42
N GLN A 191 7.98 15.92 -13.13
CA GLN A 191 9.07 16.23 -14.06
C GLN A 191 9.86 14.99 -14.49
N ALA A 192 10.19 14.12 -13.53
CA ALA A 192 10.92 12.88 -13.81
C ALA A 192 10.10 11.93 -14.71
N LEU A 193 8.80 11.81 -14.44
CA LEU A 193 7.91 11.00 -15.25
C LEU A 193 7.75 11.60 -16.66
N ALA A 194 7.51 12.91 -16.78
CA ALA A 194 7.38 13.57 -18.07
C ALA A 194 8.61 13.34 -18.96
N ALA A 195 9.82 13.54 -18.43
CA ALA A 195 11.06 13.29 -19.15
C ALA A 195 11.22 11.82 -19.58
N ALA A 196 10.80 10.87 -18.74
CA ALA A 196 10.86 9.45 -19.07
C ALA A 196 9.85 9.06 -20.17
N LEU A 197 8.65 9.64 -20.15
CA LEU A 197 7.62 9.40 -21.18
C LEU A 197 8.02 9.99 -22.53
N GLU A 198 8.61 11.19 -22.54
CA GLU A 198 9.14 11.84 -23.74
C GLU A 198 10.21 10.96 -24.41
N ALA A 199 11.17 10.46 -23.63
CA ALA A 199 12.23 9.59 -24.13
C ALA A 199 11.72 8.25 -24.70
N ARG A 200 10.52 7.78 -24.30
CA ARG A 200 9.95 6.49 -24.73
C ARG A 200 9.06 6.57 -25.97
N ASN A 201 8.69 7.77 -26.45
CA ASN A 201 7.80 7.96 -27.61
C ASN A 201 6.52 7.11 -27.55
N LEU A 202 5.65 7.40 -26.58
CA LEU A 202 4.39 6.66 -26.41
C LEU A 202 3.50 6.70 -27.64
N LYS A 203 2.78 5.60 -27.88
CA LYS A 203 1.72 5.55 -28.90
C LYS A 203 0.63 6.57 -28.57
N PRO A 204 0.03 7.25 -29.56
CA PRO A 204 -1.02 8.26 -29.31
C PRO A 204 -2.20 7.74 -28.49
N ALA A 205 -2.57 6.46 -28.63
CA ALA A 205 -3.63 5.84 -27.85
C ALA A 205 -3.29 5.77 -26.35
N SER A 206 -2.09 5.28 -26.02
CA SER A 206 -1.59 5.20 -24.64
C SER A 206 -1.45 6.59 -24.02
N ALA A 207 -0.95 7.57 -24.78
CA ALA A 207 -0.83 8.95 -24.31
C ALA A 207 -2.20 9.56 -23.94
N ARG A 208 -3.25 9.33 -24.75
CA ARG A 208 -4.62 9.79 -24.44
C ARG A 208 -5.18 9.11 -23.19
N GLN A 209 -4.90 7.82 -23.00
CA GLN A 209 -5.35 7.08 -21.82
C GLN A 209 -4.67 7.57 -20.55
N LEU A 210 -3.36 7.80 -20.59
CA LEU A 210 -2.62 8.41 -19.47
C LEU A 210 -3.13 9.82 -19.15
N LEU A 211 -3.42 10.63 -20.17
CA LEU A 211 -3.99 11.96 -19.98
C LEU A 211 -5.37 11.90 -19.32
N ALA A 212 -6.24 10.98 -19.76
CA ALA A 212 -7.55 10.77 -19.15
C ALA A 212 -7.42 10.34 -17.67
N ALA A 213 -6.52 9.39 -17.38
CA ALA A 213 -6.24 8.95 -16.02
C ALA A 213 -5.59 10.05 -15.16
N LEU A 214 -4.75 10.91 -15.75
CA LEU A 214 -4.20 12.08 -15.04
C LEU A 214 -5.32 12.99 -14.55
N PHE A 215 -6.32 13.28 -15.38
CA PHE A 215 -7.47 14.10 -14.96
C PHE A 215 -8.31 13.45 -13.85
N THR A 216 -8.37 12.12 -13.77
CA THR A 216 -9.08 11.44 -12.68
C THR A 216 -8.34 11.50 -11.34
N THR A 217 -7.01 11.68 -11.35
CA THR A 217 -6.22 11.84 -10.11
C THR A 217 -6.49 13.17 -9.37
N GLY A 218 -7.18 14.13 -10.01
CA GLY A 218 -7.51 15.43 -9.41
C GLY A 218 -6.32 16.35 -9.14
N HIS A 219 -5.10 15.96 -9.55
CA HIS A 219 -3.89 16.75 -9.39
C HIS A 219 -3.63 17.58 -10.67
N SER A 220 -3.73 18.91 -10.54
CA SER A 220 -3.08 19.84 -11.46
C SER A 220 -1.81 20.35 -10.78
N ASP A 221 -0.69 20.26 -11.48
CA ASP A 221 0.57 20.86 -11.06
C ASP A 221 0.33 22.35 -10.72
N LYS A 222 0.73 22.78 -9.53
CA LYS A 222 0.61 24.18 -9.09
C LYS A 222 1.99 24.78 -8.91
#